data_AF-A0AAU5RKS7-F1
#
_entry.id   AF-A0AAU5RKS7-F1
#
_cell.length_a   1.000
_cell.length_b   1.000
_cell.length_c   1.000
_cell.angle_alpha   90.00
_cell.angle_beta   90.00
_cell.angle_gamma   90.00
#
_symmetry.space_group_name_H-M   'P 1'
#
loop_
_entity.id
_entity.type
_entity.pdbx_description
1 polymer ?
#
loop_
_entity_poly.entity_id
_entity_poly.type
_entity_poly.pdbx_seq_one_letter_code
_entity_poly.pdbx_strand_id
1 'polypeptide(L)'
;MRRSDGRRRAATAAAALFGVLAALLLSACGTRVAGSTGPASPTTAAPIPWTTMAPSAVTGIRLDDGDRTLLLATQVPSGADACVRDLKAVLTEPMTDDLARVQVTFVSPSGDRSSGCTKERTATARLRLPEPLGNRDVVLSGYNTRFTRDGAEPPALRLCGELGCTPPATGCTPDSYDQALMAVDAPAHTYRDSEHCDGRWLVLDFSWRTGPACAGSSEPGCSSRLGDRWFFRAKKSGWEPFFRTTSGGCAAVQHREPDFPTSLCASLAPLSF
;
A
#
# COMPACT_ATOMS: atom_id res chain seq x y z
N MET A 1 55.58 14.54 8.36
CA MET A 1 56.56 13.62 7.75
C MET A 1 56.50 13.76 6.24
N ARG A 2 57.62 14.19 5.64
CA ARG A 2 57.88 14.24 4.19
C ARG A 2 58.60 12.96 3.75
N ARG A 3 58.42 12.59 2.48
CA ARG A 3 59.26 11.82 1.52
C ARG A 3 58.33 10.93 0.70
N SER A 4 58.04 11.11 -0.58
CA SER A 4 58.83 11.43 -1.80
C SER A 4 59.80 10.33 -2.24
N ASP A 5 59.72 10.07 -3.55
CA ASP A 5 60.57 9.27 -4.46
C ASP A 5 60.38 7.75 -4.46
N GLY A 6 60.34 7.05 -5.60
CA GLY A 6 60.56 7.39 -7.02
C GLY A 6 60.29 6.12 -7.87
N ARG A 7 59.76 6.17 -9.10
CA ARG A 7 60.33 6.63 -10.39
C ARG A 7 60.80 5.43 -11.25
N ARG A 8 60.51 5.52 -12.57
CA ARG A 8 61.15 4.89 -13.76
C ARG A 8 60.51 3.56 -14.24
N ARG A 9 60.25 3.28 -15.53
CA ARG A 9 60.65 3.83 -16.87
C ARG A 9 59.67 3.26 -17.94
N ALA A 10 59.16 4.07 -18.89
CA ALA A 10 59.59 4.25 -20.31
C ALA A 10 59.43 2.97 -21.20
N ALA A 11 58.53 2.88 -22.19
CA ALA A 11 58.40 3.57 -23.51
C ALA A 11 59.27 2.99 -24.64
N THR A 12 58.65 2.58 -25.77
CA THR A 12 59.06 2.63 -27.21
C THR A 12 58.24 1.62 -28.06
N ALA A 13 57.43 2.05 -29.06
CA ALA A 13 57.69 2.22 -30.52
C ALA A 13 57.66 0.87 -31.31
N ALA A 14 57.18 0.65 -32.55
CA ALA A 14 57.00 1.43 -33.79
C ALA A 14 55.97 0.66 -34.71
N ALA A 15 55.04 1.28 -35.45
CA ALA A 15 55.09 1.89 -36.80
C ALA A 15 55.36 0.96 -38.03
N ALA A 16 54.27 0.73 -38.80
CA ALA A 16 54.06 0.81 -40.27
C ALA A 16 54.88 0.02 -41.33
N LEU A 17 54.14 -0.39 -42.39
CA LEU A 17 54.38 -0.32 -43.87
C LEU A 17 53.97 -1.65 -44.57
N PHE A 18 53.45 -1.80 -45.80
CA PHE A 18 52.83 -1.03 -46.91
C PHE A 18 52.39 -2.10 -47.96
N GLY A 19 51.47 -1.80 -48.90
CA GLY A 19 51.27 -2.66 -50.07
C GLY A 19 50.03 -2.37 -50.94
N VAL A 20 50.23 -1.55 -51.98
CA VAL A 20 49.25 -1.08 -52.99
C VAL A 20 49.26 -1.97 -54.24
N LEU A 21 48.11 -2.20 -54.89
CA LEU A 21 47.91 -2.41 -56.35
C LEU A 21 46.42 -2.78 -56.61
N ALA A 22 45.73 -2.43 -57.68
CA ALA A 22 45.68 -1.30 -58.61
C ALA A 22 44.36 -1.49 -59.41
N ALA A 23 43.88 -0.37 -59.95
CA ALA A 23 42.70 -0.12 -60.76
C ALA A 23 42.13 -1.24 -61.66
N LEU A 24 40.79 -1.26 -61.74
CA LEU A 24 40.05 -1.46 -62.98
C LEU A 24 38.87 -0.46 -63.01
N LEU A 25 39.01 0.57 -63.84
CA LEU A 25 37.93 1.48 -64.26
C LEU A 25 37.07 0.77 -65.30
N LEU A 26 35.74 0.87 -65.18
CA LEU A 26 34.83 0.95 -66.32
C LEU A 26 33.51 1.61 -65.87
N SER A 27 33.17 2.64 -66.64
CA SER A 27 32.05 3.56 -66.59
C SER A 27 30.66 2.92 -66.73
N ALA A 28 29.65 3.45 -66.02
CA ALA A 28 28.31 3.68 -66.58
C ALA A 28 27.47 4.64 -65.71
N CYS A 29 26.89 5.64 -66.36
CA CYS A 29 25.79 6.47 -65.85
C CYS A 29 24.57 5.61 -65.48
N GLY A 30 23.86 5.95 -64.40
CA GLY A 30 22.59 5.33 -64.05
C GLY A 30 21.91 5.99 -62.86
N THR A 31 21.03 6.96 -63.17
CA THR A 31 19.89 7.47 -62.40
C THR A 31 19.75 7.12 -60.91
N ARG A 32 19.74 8.15 -60.05
CA ARG A 32 19.11 8.07 -58.72
C ARG A 32 17.65 7.64 -58.88
N VAL A 33 17.33 6.42 -58.45
CA VAL A 33 15.95 5.98 -58.21
C VAL A 33 15.62 6.25 -56.76
N ALA A 34 14.69 7.17 -56.53
CA ALA A 34 13.95 7.26 -55.29
C ALA A 34 13.06 6.01 -55.15
N GLY A 35 13.11 5.36 -53.99
CA GLY A 35 12.22 4.26 -53.65
C GLY A 35 12.81 2.87 -53.91
N SER A 36 13.68 2.40 -53.00
CA SER A 36 13.61 1.00 -52.61
C SER A 36 13.09 0.94 -51.18
N THR A 37 11.79 0.70 -51.04
CA THR A 37 11.25 -0.04 -49.90
C THR A 37 11.88 -1.43 -49.96
N GLY A 38 13.12 -1.54 -49.45
CA GLY A 38 13.60 -2.82 -48.94
C GLY A 38 12.60 -3.27 -47.87
N PRO A 39 12.31 -4.58 -47.75
CA PRO A 39 11.44 -5.06 -46.69
C PRO A 39 12.01 -4.51 -45.38
N ALA A 40 11.19 -3.73 -44.67
CA ALA A 40 11.54 -3.29 -43.34
C ALA A 40 11.84 -4.58 -42.57
N SER A 41 13.10 -4.77 -42.18
CA SER A 41 13.46 -5.83 -41.24
C SER A 41 12.47 -5.70 -40.08
N PRO A 42 11.71 -6.75 -39.72
CA PRO A 42 10.82 -6.65 -38.59
C PRO A 42 11.69 -6.27 -37.40
N THR A 43 11.48 -5.07 -36.85
CA THR A 43 12.07 -4.69 -35.59
C THR A 43 11.43 -5.63 -34.58
N THR A 44 12.10 -6.74 -34.28
CA THR A 44 11.68 -7.63 -33.21
C THR A 44 11.70 -6.79 -31.95
N ALA A 45 10.51 -6.47 -31.44
CA ALA A 45 10.40 -5.77 -30.17
C ALA A 45 11.21 -6.54 -29.13
N ALA A 46 12.00 -5.83 -28.32
CA ALA A 46 12.75 -6.47 -27.25
C ALA A 46 11.77 -7.27 -26.38
N PRO A 47 12.14 -8.50 -25.96
CA PRO A 47 11.25 -9.31 -25.14
C PRO A 47 10.91 -8.58 -23.85
N ILE A 48 9.63 -8.55 -23.51
CA ILE A 48 9.15 -7.87 -22.31
C ILE A 48 9.73 -8.58 -21.07
N PRO A 49 10.39 -7.85 -20.15
CA PRO A 49 11.02 -8.46 -18.98
C PRO A 49 9.98 -9.02 -18.02
N TRP A 50 10.29 -10.19 -17.47
CA TRP A 50 9.52 -10.82 -16.40
C TRP A 50 10.20 -10.54 -15.07
N THR A 51 9.52 -9.86 -14.16
CA THR A 51 10.08 -9.43 -12.87
C THR A 51 9.31 -10.01 -11.70
N THR A 52 10.00 -10.25 -10.58
CA THR A 52 9.35 -10.64 -9.32
C THR A 52 8.52 -9.49 -8.77
N MET A 53 7.28 -9.76 -8.43
CA MET A 53 6.30 -8.81 -7.91
C MET A 53 5.56 -9.40 -6.71
N ALA A 54 4.99 -8.51 -5.91
CA ALA A 54 4.01 -8.85 -4.88
C ALA A 54 2.59 -8.63 -5.44
N PRO A 55 1.58 -9.38 -4.95
CA PRO A 55 0.21 -9.20 -5.39
C PRO A 55 -0.38 -7.85 -4.97
N SER A 56 -1.39 -7.38 -5.70
CA SER A 56 -2.11 -6.17 -5.32
C SER A 56 -2.87 -6.34 -4.01
N ALA A 57 -3.38 -7.54 -3.76
CA ALA A 57 -4.02 -7.92 -2.51
C ALA A 57 -3.96 -9.42 -2.26
N VAL A 58 -4.06 -9.80 -0.98
CA VAL A 58 -4.53 -11.12 -0.56
C VAL A 58 -5.87 -10.89 0.10
N THR A 59 -6.93 -11.46 -0.45
CA THR A 59 -8.32 -11.18 -0.07
C THR A 59 -8.88 -12.18 0.93
N GLY A 60 -8.19 -13.30 1.15
CA GLY A 60 -8.58 -14.31 2.12
C GLY A 60 -7.50 -15.34 2.35
N ILE A 61 -7.53 -15.94 3.54
CA ILE A 61 -6.68 -17.08 3.90
C ILE A 61 -7.58 -18.17 4.46
N ARG A 62 -7.37 -19.41 4.00
CA ARG A 62 -8.02 -20.60 4.56
C ARG A 62 -6.97 -21.58 5.04
N LEU A 63 -7.29 -22.27 6.12
CA LEU A 63 -6.53 -23.39 6.65
C LEU A 63 -6.91 -24.69 5.93
N ASP A 64 -5.93 -25.56 5.76
CA ASP A 64 -6.08 -26.89 5.21
C ASP A 64 -5.06 -27.83 5.89
N ASP A 65 -5.21 -29.14 5.74
CA ASP A 65 -4.29 -30.15 6.26
C ASP A 65 -4.03 -30.01 7.77
N GLY A 66 -5.10 -29.98 8.58
CA GLY A 66 -5.02 -29.90 10.04
C GLY A 66 -4.27 -28.65 10.53
N ASP A 67 -4.62 -27.49 9.97
CA ASP A 67 -4.02 -26.19 10.24
C ASP A 67 -2.55 -26.06 9.81
N ARG A 68 -2.01 -27.00 9.03
CA ARG A 68 -0.62 -26.95 8.59
C ARG A 68 -0.42 -26.40 7.19
N THR A 69 -1.49 -26.13 6.44
CA THR A 69 -1.42 -25.49 5.13
C THR A 69 -2.22 -24.19 5.15
N LEU A 70 -1.61 -23.10 4.65
CA LEU A 70 -2.31 -21.87 4.30
C LEU A 70 -2.61 -21.85 2.80
N LEU A 71 -3.87 -21.56 2.46
CA LEU A 71 -4.34 -21.28 1.11
C LEU A 71 -4.69 -19.79 1.02
N LEU A 72 -3.81 -19.01 0.38
CA LEU A 72 -3.95 -17.56 0.26
C LEU A 72 -4.62 -17.21 -1.07
N ALA A 73 -5.79 -16.59 -1.02
CA ALA A 73 -6.50 -16.07 -2.17
C ALA A 73 -5.87 -14.73 -2.57
N THR A 74 -5.17 -14.72 -3.69
CA THR A 74 -4.25 -13.65 -4.09
C THR A 74 -4.71 -13.02 -5.39
N GLN A 75 -4.78 -11.69 -5.43
CA GLN A 75 -5.04 -10.92 -6.64
C GLN A 75 -3.74 -10.78 -7.45
N VAL A 76 -3.75 -11.34 -8.67
CA VAL A 76 -2.61 -11.34 -9.58
C VAL A 76 -3.02 -10.87 -10.98
N PRO A 77 -2.07 -10.36 -11.78
CA PRO A 77 -2.32 -9.93 -13.15
C PRO A 77 -2.94 -11.03 -14.03
N SER A 78 -3.77 -10.61 -14.97
CA SER A 78 -4.40 -11.46 -15.99
C SER A 78 -4.51 -10.72 -17.32
N GLY A 79 -4.68 -11.47 -18.41
CA GLY A 79 -4.66 -10.95 -19.77
C GLY A 79 -4.94 -12.03 -20.80
N ALA A 80 -4.73 -11.71 -22.07
CA ALA A 80 -4.85 -12.68 -23.17
C ALA A 80 -3.75 -13.75 -23.12
N ASP A 81 -2.57 -13.36 -22.63
CA ASP A 81 -1.40 -14.23 -22.47
C ASP A 81 -1.22 -14.70 -21.02
N ALA A 82 -0.32 -15.67 -20.83
CA ALA A 82 0.10 -16.05 -19.48
C ALA A 82 0.77 -14.84 -18.80
N CYS A 83 0.21 -14.39 -17.69
CA CYS A 83 0.67 -13.20 -16.97
C CYS A 83 1.39 -13.48 -15.66
N VAL A 84 1.35 -14.73 -15.18
CA VAL A 84 1.83 -15.09 -13.85
C VAL A 84 2.58 -16.40 -13.92
N ARG A 85 3.80 -16.40 -13.36
CA ARG A 85 4.63 -17.59 -13.13
C ARG A 85 5.07 -17.61 -11.67
N ASP A 86 5.40 -18.81 -11.18
CA ASP A 86 6.04 -19.00 -9.87
C ASP A 86 5.33 -18.32 -8.70
N LEU A 87 3.99 -18.28 -8.72
CA LEU A 87 3.19 -17.80 -7.58
C LEU A 87 3.44 -18.69 -6.37
N LYS A 88 4.04 -18.11 -5.33
CA LYS A 88 4.42 -18.82 -4.12
C LYS A 88 4.21 -17.97 -2.87
N ALA A 89 3.95 -18.65 -1.77
CA ALA A 89 3.93 -18.07 -0.44
C ALA A 89 5.01 -18.74 0.41
N VAL A 90 5.73 -17.95 1.20
CA VAL A 90 6.82 -18.42 2.06
C VAL A 90 6.74 -17.76 3.43
N LEU A 91 7.21 -18.45 4.47
CA LEU A 91 7.52 -17.80 5.74
C LEU A 91 8.76 -16.93 5.56
N THR A 92 8.71 -15.67 6.00
CA THR A 92 9.90 -14.79 5.95
C THR A 92 10.81 -14.97 7.16
N GLU A 93 10.28 -15.51 8.24
CA GLU A 93 10.99 -15.83 9.49
C GLU A 93 10.31 -17.04 10.16
N PRO A 94 11.00 -17.70 11.12
CA PRO A 94 10.36 -18.72 11.94
C PRO A 94 9.09 -18.19 12.61
N MET A 95 8.07 -19.04 12.75
CA MET A 95 6.85 -18.66 13.48
C MET A 95 7.19 -18.38 14.95
N THR A 96 6.59 -17.32 15.49
CA THR A 96 6.66 -17.00 16.92
C THR A 96 5.43 -17.55 17.62
N ASP A 97 5.31 -17.36 18.94
CA ASP A 97 4.13 -17.83 19.69
C ASP A 97 2.81 -17.22 19.19
N ASP A 98 2.87 -16.00 18.64
CA ASP A 98 1.67 -15.24 18.24
C ASP A 98 1.52 -15.06 16.72
N LEU A 99 2.58 -15.24 15.93
CA LEU A 99 2.60 -14.81 14.53
C LEU A 99 3.24 -15.81 13.57
N ALA A 100 2.67 -15.86 12.36
CA ALA A 100 3.29 -16.41 11.16
C ALA A 100 3.43 -15.30 10.10
N ARG A 101 4.67 -14.88 9.80
CA ARG A 101 4.92 -13.85 8.78
C ARG A 101 5.11 -14.47 7.40
N VAL A 102 4.25 -14.09 6.47
CA VAL A 102 4.16 -14.71 5.14
C VAL A 102 4.40 -13.67 4.06
N GLN A 103 5.26 -13.98 3.09
CA GLN A 103 5.41 -13.20 1.88
C GLN A 103 4.86 -13.97 0.69
N VAL A 104 4.06 -13.30 -0.14
CA VAL A 104 3.55 -13.84 -1.41
C VAL A 104 4.23 -13.13 -2.56
N THR A 105 4.79 -13.90 -3.50
CA THR A 105 5.44 -13.36 -4.70
C THR A 105 5.05 -14.17 -5.93
N PHE A 106 5.15 -13.52 -7.09
CA PHE A 106 5.06 -14.16 -8.40
C PHE A 106 5.97 -13.43 -9.39
N VAL A 107 6.15 -13.99 -10.58
CA VAL A 107 6.92 -13.40 -11.67
C VAL A 107 5.95 -13.01 -12.80
N SER A 108 6.05 -11.77 -13.30
CA SER A 108 5.10 -11.22 -14.28
C SER A 108 5.73 -10.14 -15.18
N PRO A 109 5.24 -9.99 -16.43
CA PRO A 109 5.59 -8.89 -17.32
C PRO A 109 4.67 -7.66 -17.16
N SER A 110 3.71 -7.69 -16.22
CA SER A 110 2.65 -6.68 -16.06
C SER A 110 3.12 -5.27 -15.71
N GLY A 111 4.41 -5.08 -15.39
CA GLY A 111 5.02 -3.75 -15.28
C GLY A 111 5.04 -3.01 -16.62
N ASP A 112 4.97 -3.74 -17.73
CA ASP A 112 4.83 -3.21 -19.08
C ASP A 112 3.41 -3.44 -19.59
N ARG A 113 2.69 -2.36 -19.92
CA ARG A 113 1.31 -2.45 -20.43
C ARG A 113 1.20 -3.14 -21.79
N SER A 114 2.29 -3.15 -22.57
CA SER A 114 2.33 -3.86 -23.86
C SER A 114 2.29 -5.39 -23.70
N SER A 115 2.49 -5.91 -22.50
CA SER A 115 2.36 -7.34 -22.19
C SER A 115 0.92 -7.87 -22.27
N GLY A 116 -0.08 -6.98 -22.34
CA GLY A 116 -1.49 -7.38 -22.31
C GLY A 116 -1.99 -7.83 -20.93
N CYS A 117 -1.13 -7.85 -19.90
CA CYS A 117 -1.45 -8.23 -18.53
C CYS A 117 -2.03 -7.05 -17.72
N THR A 118 -3.18 -6.54 -18.18
CA THR A 118 -3.80 -5.29 -17.69
C THR A 118 -5.01 -5.50 -16.79
N LYS A 119 -5.45 -6.75 -16.61
CA LYS A 119 -6.56 -7.13 -15.73
C LYS A 119 -6.03 -7.85 -14.50
N GLU A 120 -6.92 -8.21 -13.58
CA GLU A 120 -6.60 -9.07 -12.45
C GLU A 120 -7.47 -10.33 -12.43
N ARG A 121 -7.01 -11.33 -11.70
CA ARG A 121 -7.79 -12.50 -11.30
C ARG A 121 -7.33 -12.98 -9.94
N THR A 122 -8.19 -13.72 -9.26
CA THR A 122 -7.78 -14.45 -8.07
C THR A 122 -6.99 -15.71 -8.47
N ALA A 123 -5.90 -15.97 -7.76
CA ALA A 123 -5.12 -17.19 -7.80
C ALA A 123 -4.79 -17.63 -6.38
N THR A 124 -4.55 -18.92 -6.15
CA THR A 124 -4.24 -19.42 -4.80
C THR A 124 -2.74 -19.70 -4.66
N ALA A 125 -2.09 -19.02 -3.71
CA ALA A 125 -0.76 -19.41 -3.25
C ALA A 125 -0.90 -20.40 -2.08
N ARG A 126 -0.10 -21.47 -2.10
CA ARG A 126 -0.07 -22.49 -1.03
C ARG A 126 1.21 -22.35 -0.22
N LEU A 127 1.09 -22.38 1.10
CA LEU A 127 2.23 -22.43 2.03
C LEU A 127 2.02 -23.57 3.03
N ARG A 128 2.98 -24.50 3.08
CA ARG A 128 3.03 -25.54 4.10
C ARG A 128 3.81 -25.03 5.31
N LEU A 129 3.17 -24.98 6.47
CA LEU A 129 3.77 -24.55 7.73
C LEU A 129 4.59 -25.68 8.36
N PRO A 130 5.67 -25.36 9.10
CA PRO A 130 6.48 -26.39 9.77
C PRO A 130 5.70 -27.10 10.88
N GLU A 131 4.74 -26.43 11.51
CA GLU A 131 3.81 -26.96 12.52
C GLU A 131 2.41 -26.33 12.29
N PRO A 132 1.34 -26.83 12.95
CA PRO A 132 0.01 -26.21 12.85
C PRO A 132 0.03 -24.72 13.21
N LEU A 133 -0.79 -23.91 12.52
CA LEU A 133 -0.90 -22.47 12.79
C LEU A 133 -1.27 -22.21 14.26
N GLY A 134 -2.21 -23.00 14.81
CA GLY A 134 -2.70 -22.82 16.17
C GLY A 134 -3.46 -21.49 16.32
N ASN A 135 -3.13 -20.74 17.38
CA ASN A 135 -3.70 -19.42 17.71
C ASN A 135 -2.94 -18.25 17.08
N ARG A 136 -1.96 -18.54 16.21
CA ARG A 136 -1.14 -17.50 15.58
C ARG A 136 -1.92 -16.77 14.51
N ASP A 137 -1.70 -15.47 14.44
CA ASP A 137 -2.18 -14.66 13.33
C ASP A 137 -1.20 -14.71 12.16
N VAL A 138 -1.74 -14.58 10.95
CA VAL A 138 -0.94 -14.49 9.72
C VAL A 138 -0.74 -13.02 9.37
N VAL A 139 0.51 -12.58 9.29
CA VAL A 139 0.86 -11.20 8.86
C VAL A 139 1.53 -11.28 7.50
N LEU A 140 1.05 -10.47 6.55
CA LEU A 140 1.66 -10.41 5.23
C LEU A 140 2.86 -9.46 5.22
N SER A 141 4.06 -10.01 5.05
CA SER A 141 5.30 -9.24 5.04
C SER A 141 5.30 -8.21 3.90
N GLY A 142 5.61 -6.96 4.24
CA GLY A 142 5.54 -5.82 3.32
C GLY A 142 4.17 -5.12 3.28
N TYR A 143 3.17 -5.64 4.01
CA TYR A 143 1.85 -5.04 4.16
C TYR A 143 1.50 -4.94 5.66
N ASN A 144 0.69 -3.95 6.04
CA ASN A 144 0.09 -3.90 7.37
C ASN A 144 -1.15 -4.81 7.49
N THR A 145 -1.26 -5.82 6.61
CA THR A 145 -2.40 -6.73 6.51
C THR A 145 -2.18 -7.93 7.41
N ARG A 146 -3.16 -8.19 8.29
CA ARG A 146 -3.15 -9.29 9.26
C ARG A 146 -4.45 -10.10 9.16
N PHE A 147 -4.35 -11.41 9.31
CA PHE A 147 -5.48 -12.34 9.35
C PHE A 147 -5.46 -13.09 10.67
N THR A 148 -6.64 -13.29 11.25
CA THR A 148 -6.80 -13.96 12.54
C THR A 148 -7.86 -15.05 12.49
N ARG A 149 -7.74 -16.04 13.36
CA ARG A 149 -8.80 -17.02 13.59
C ARG A 149 -9.93 -16.45 14.46
N ASP A 150 -9.62 -15.44 15.27
CA ASP A 150 -10.57 -14.91 16.26
C ASP A 150 -11.79 -14.31 15.57
N GLY A 151 -12.95 -14.87 15.88
CA GLY A 151 -14.24 -14.48 15.29
C GLY A 151 -14.41 -14.89 13.82
N ALA A 152 -13.58 -15.80 13.29
CA ALA A 152 -13.71 -16.37 11.96
C ALA A 152 -14.43 -17.73 11.99
N GLU A 153 -15.21 -18.04 10.95
CA GLU A 153 -15.77 -19.38 10.76
C GLU A 153 -14.71 -20.30 10.12
N PRO A 154 -14.32 -21.43 10.75
CA PRO A 154 -13.37 -22.35 10.16
C PRO A 154 -13.84 -22.90 8.79
N PRO A 155 -12.94 -23.14 7.83
CA PRO A 155 -11.48 -23.03 7.94
C PRO A 155 -10.93 -21.65 7.54
N ALA A 156 -11.78 -20.63 7.39
CA ALA A 156 -11.33 -19.31 6.98
C ALA A 156 -10.66 -18.57 8.15
N LEU A 157 -9.73 -17.69 7.81
CA LEU A 157 -9.25 -16.63 8.69
C LEU A 157 -9.95 -15.32 8.31
N ARG A 158 -10.24 -14.51 9.33
CA ARG A 158 -10.80 -13.17 9.18
C ARG A 158 -9.69 -12.17 8.92
N LEU A 159 -9.87 -11.31 7.92
CA LEU A 159 -9.03 -10.13 7.72
C LEU A 159 -9.25 -9.15 8.88
N CYS A 160 -8.15 -8.72 9.51
CA CYS A 160 -8.19 -7.68 10.54
C CYS A 160 -8.40 -6.31 9.91
N GLY A 161 -9.12 -5.44 10.62
CA GLY A 161 -9.35 -4.07 10.18
C GLY A 161 -8.14 -3.18 10.45
N GLU A 162 -8.24 -1.91 10.07
CA GLU A 162 -7.20 -0.89 10.30
C GLU A 162 -6.86 -0.72 11.78
N LEU A 163 -7.85 -0.96 12.65
CA LEU A 163 -7.76 -0.92 14.10
C LEU A 163 -7.19 -2.21 14.71
N GLY A 164 -6.68 -3.12 13.89
CA GLY A 164 -6.16 -4.41 14.29
C GLY A 164 -7.20 -5.53 14.35
N CYS A 165 -6.79 -6.67 14.91
CA CYS A 165 -7.61 -7.88 14.97
C CYS A 165 -8.63 -7.86 16.11
N THR A 166 -8.29 -7.14 17.19
CA THR A 166 -9.10 -6.98 18.40
C THR A 166 -9.26 -5.49 18.65
N PRO A 167 -10.02 -4.77 17.80
CA PRO A 167 -10.23 -3.35 18.00
C PRO A 167 -10.90 -3.12 19.38
N PRO A 168 -10.59 -2.01 20.08
CA PRO A 168 -11.29 -1.65 21.30
C PRO A 168 -12.81 -1.67 21.09
N ALA A 169 -13.54 -2.14 22.09
CA ALA A 169 -14.99 -2.03 22.05
C ALA A 169 -15.41 -0.56 22.01
N THR A 170 -16.41 -0.24 21.21
CA THR A 170 -17.03 1.08 21.24
C THR A 170 -17.60 1.36 22.62
N GLY A 171 -17.33 2.55 23.14
CA GLY A 171 -17.79 2.98 24.45
C GLY A 171 -17.27 4.37 24.80
N CYS A 172 -17.59 4.84 26.00
CA CYS A 172 -17.20 6.16 26.46
C CYS A 172 -15.85 6.11 27.19
N THR A 173 -14.80 5.73 26.47
CA THR A 173 -13.43 5.60 26.98
C THR A 173 -12.41 6.24 26.03
N PRO A 174 -11.23 6.68 26.52
CA PRO A 174 -10.20 7.28 25.67
C PRO A 174 -9.77 6.40 24.49
N ASP A 175 -9.51 5.11 24.71
CA ASP A 175 -9.08 4.17 23.65
C ASP A 175 -10.14 4.03 22.55
N SER A 176 -11.42 4.08 22.93
CA SER A 176 -12.56 4.05 22.01
C SER A 176 -12.68 5.35 21.22
N TYR A 177 -12.26 6.50 21.77
CA TYR A 177 -12.24 7.76 21.03
C TYR A 177 -11.04 7.82 20.08
N ASP A 178 -9.90 7.25 20.45
CA ASP A 178 -8.75 7.11 19.55
C ASP A 178 -9.10 6.24 18.34
N GLN A 179 -9.87 5.17 18.56
CA GLN A 179 -10.48 4.37 17.49
C GLN A 179 -11.35 5.22 16.55
N ALA A 180 -12.17 6.13 17.09
CA ALA A 180 -13.01 7.01 16.30
C ALA A 180 -12.20 8.01 15.46
N LEU A 181 -11.11 8.56 16.01
CA LEU A 181 -10.18 9.43 15.27
C LEU A 181 -9.50 8.71 14.12
N MET A 182 -9.08 7.46 14.33
CA MET A 182 -8.53 6.63 13.24
C MET A 182 -9.57 6.37 12.15
N ALA A 183 -10.84 6.11 12.50
CA ALA A 183 -11.90 5.84 11.54
C ALA A 183 -12.26 7.01 10.61
N VAL A 184 -11.82 8.25 10.92
CA VAL A 184 -12.00 9.43 10.07
C VAL A 184 -10.68 9.96 9.50
N ASP A 185 -9.60 9.18 9.58
CA ASP A 185 -8.25 9.58 9.18
C ASP A 185 -7.84 10.93 9.79
N ALA A 186 -8.15 11.13 11.08
CA ALA A 186 -7.83 12.38 11.75
C ALA A 186 -6.31 12.65 11.69
N PRO A 187 -5.89 13.91 11.47
CA PRO A 187 -4.47 14.24 11.37
C PRO A 187 -3.66 13.81 12.60
N ALA A 188 -2.39 13.49 12.38
CA ALA A 188 -1.45 13.26 13.48
C ALA A 188 -1.37 14.50 14.38
N HIS A 189 -1.20 14.29 15.68
CA HIS A 189 -1.19 15.35 16.71
C HIS A 189 -2.50 16.15 16.82
N THR A 190 -3.63 15.48 16.55
CA THR A 190 -4.96 15.99 16.85
C THR A 190 -5.16 16.16 18.36
N TYR A 191 -5.82 17.25 18.73
CA TYR A 191 -6.33 17.51 20.08
C TYR A 191 -7.82 17.19 20.09
N ARG A 192 -8.27 16.42 21.09
CA ARG A 192 -9.70 16.27 21.37
C ARG A 192 -10.17 17.50 22.13
N ASP A 193 -11.07 18.27 21.54
CA ASP A 193 -11.57 19.51 22.12
C ASP A 193 -12.84 19.28 22.93
N SER A 194 -13.68 18.33 22.51
CA SER A 194 -14.84 17.88 23.28
C SER A 194 -15.27 16.45 22.90
N GLU A 195 -15.79 15.70 23.89
CA GLU A 195 -16.32 14.36 23.70
C GLU A 195 -17.71 14.22 24.34
N HIS A 196 -18.73 13.84 23.54
CA HIS A 196 -20.08 13.54 24.03
C HIS A 196 -20.47 12.12 23.63
N CYS A 197 -20.65 11.22 24.60
CA CYS A 197 -20.88 9.80 24.35
C CYS A 197 -21.99 9.24 25.25
N ASP A 198 -22.83 8.37 24.69
CA ASP A 198 -23.83 7.59 25.43
C ASP A 198 -23.64 6.06 25.28
N GLY A 199 -22.54 5.64 24.64
CA GLY A 199 -22.19 4.25 24.36
C GLY A 199 -22.79 3.70 23.06
N ARG A 200 -23.84 4.33 22.50
CA ARG A 200 -24.40 4.01 21.18
C ARG A 200 -23.98 5.03 20.13
N TRP A 201 -23.82 6.27 20.54
CA TRP A 201 -23.47 7.43 19.75
C TRP A 201 -22.28 8.15 20.38
N LEU A 202 -21.47 8.76 19.53
CA LEU A 202 -20.35 9.61 19.92
C LEU A 202 -20.37 10.87 19.05
N VAL A 203 -20.20 12.02 19.68
CA VAL A 203 -19.83 13.28 19.04
C VAL A 203 -18.42 13.59 19.48
N LEU A 204 -17.54 13.82 18.52
CA LEU A 204 -16.15 14.17 18.77
C LEU A 204 -15.83 15.46 18.05
N ASP A 205 -15.44 16.47 18.82
CA ASP A 205 -14.82 17.67 18.32
C ASP A 205 -13.32 17.53 18.44
N PHE A 206 -12.60 17.79 17.36
CA PHE A 206 -11.16 17.72 17.39
C PHE A 206 -10.52 18.76 16.49
N SER A 207 -9.32 19.19 16.85
CA SER A 207 -8.54 20.17 16.11
C SER A 207 -7.10 19.75 15.92
N TRP A 208 -6.45 20.31 14.91
CA TRP A 208 -5.03 20.15 14.66
C TRP A 208 -4.40 21.49 14.31
N ARG A 209 -3.12 21.63 14.65
CA ARG A 209 -2.36 22.85 14.33
C ARG A 209 -2.06 22.89 12.84
N THR A 210 -2.28 24.06 12.23
CA THR A 210 -1.93 24.35 10.84
C THR A 210 -0.85 25.41 10.70
N GLY A 211 -0.42 25.99 11.82
CA GLY A 211 0.64 27.00 11.88
C GLY A 211 2.06 26.43 11.91
N PRO A 212 3.08 27.28 11.71
CA PRO A 212 4.48 26.90 11.86
C PRO A 212 4.79 26.41 13.29
N ALA A 213 5.82 25.57 13.43
CA ALA A 213 6.32 25.11 14.71
C ALA A 213 6.99 26.27 15.47
N CYS A 214 6.18 27.02 16.19
CA CYS A 214 6.62 28.14 16.99
C CYS A 214 7.00 27.65 18.38
N ALA A 215 8.30 27.62 18.70
CA ALA A 215 8.81 27.24 20.02
C ALA A 215 8.43 28.27 21.10
N GLY A 216 7.14 28.34 21.46
CA GLY A 216 6.59 29.27 22.45
C GLY A 216 6.35 30.70 21.96
N SER A 217 6.48 30.99 20.66
CA SER A 217 6.13 32.30 20.11
C SER A 217 4.62 32.53 20.08
N SER A 218 4.21 33.78 20.35
CA SER A 218 2.83 34.26 20.36
C SER A 218 2.39 34.88 19.02
N GLU A 219 3.16 34.69 17.94
CA GLU A 219 2.77 35.17 16.62
C GLU A 219 1.39 34.58 16.22
N PRO A 220 0.49 35.35 15.58
CA PRO A 220 -0.89 34.92 15.30
C PRO A 220 -1.00 33.60 14.52
N GLY A 221 -0.03 33.30 13.65
CA GLY A 221 0.03 32.05 12.91
C GLY A 221 0.29 30.82 13.80
N CYS A 222 0.90 30.99 14.97
CA CYS A 222 1.32 29.90 15.85
C CYS A 222 0.18 29.23 16.61
N SER A 223 -0.96 29.94 16.77
CA SER A 223 -2.19 29.40 17.36
C SER A 223 -3.20 28.94 16.32
N SER A 224 -2.91 29.06 15.03
CA SER A 224 -3.82 28.65 13.96
C SER A 224 -4.13 27.16 14.05
N ARG A 225 -5.43 26.86 14.07
CA ARG A 225 -5.96 25.50 14.06
C ARG A 225 -7.05 25.38 13.00
N LEU A 226 -7.24 24.15 12.56
CA LEU A 226 -8.49 23.72 11.96
C LEU A 226 -9.08 22.64 12.86
N GLY A 227 -10.36 22.39 12.73
CA GLY A 227 -10.98 21.26 13.41
C GLY A 227 -12.30 20.88 12.80
N ASP A 228 -12.80 19.76 13.28
CA ASP A 228 -13.99 19.10 12.80
C ASP A 228 -14.83 18.59 13.96
N ARG A 229 -16.14 18.54 13.72
CA ARG A 229 -17.06 17.76 14.53
C ARG A 229 -17.55 16.58 13.71
N TRP A 230 -17.34 15.40 14.25
CA TRP A 230 -17.83 14.15 13.69
C TRP A 230 -18.82 13.47 14.62
N PHE A 231 -19.82 12.84 14.01
CA PHE A 231 -20.82 12.02 14.67
C PHE A 231 -20.64 10.57 14.24
N PHE A 232 -20.67 9.68 15.22
CA PHE A 232 -20.39 8.26 15.04
C PHE A 232 -21.48 7.40 15.64
N ARG A 233 -21.68 6.23 15.03
CA ARG A 233 -22.54 5.16 15.54
C ARG A 233 -21.70 3.97 15.98
N ALA A 234 -22.02 3.40 17.13
CA ALA A 234 -21.38 2.18 17.59
C ALA A 234 -21.75 0.99 16.69
N LYS A 235 -20.74 0.26 16.22
CA LYS A 235 -20.88 -1.05 15.53
C LYS A 235 -19.97 -2.06 16.19
N LYS A 236 -20.20 -3.35 15.88
CA LYS A 236 -19.30 -4.43 16.29
C LYS A 236 -17.87 -4.26 15.75
N SER A 237 -17.71 -3.59 14.61
CA SER A 237 -16.43 -3.31 13.98
C SER A 237 -15.72 -2.07 14.53
N GLY A 238 -16.35 -1.31 15.43
CA GLY A 238 -15.86 -0.02 15.91
C GLY A 238 -16.85 1.12 15.68
N TRP A 239 -16.40 2.35 15.86
CA TRP A 239 -17.18 3.54 15.53
C TRP A 239 -17.31 3.72 14.02
N GLU A 240 -18.53 3.82 13.53
CA GLU A 240 -18.84 4.16 12.14
C GLU A 240 -19.14 5.66 12.04
N PRO A 241 -18.30 6.47 11.36
CA PRO A 241 -18.59 7.87 11.12
C PRO A 241 -19.74 8.00 10.12
N PHE A 242 -20.71 8.86 10.40
CA PHE A 242 -21.86 9.04 9.50
C PHE A 242 -22.16 10.50 9.16
N PHE A 243 -21.65 11.46 9.94
CA PHE A 243 -21.91 12.87 9.69
C PHE A 243 -20.78 13.77 10.20
N ARG A 244 -20.45 14.80 9.42
CA ARG A 244 -19.48 15.86 9.73
C ARG A 244 -20.15 17.21 9.60
N THR A 245 -19.90 18.12 10.55
CA THR A 245 -20.37 19.51 10.47
C THR A 245 -19.49 20.43 11.31
N THR A 246 -19.70 21.74 11.20
CA THR A 246 -19.21 22.75 12.15
C THR A 246 -20.36 23.45 12.88
N SER A 247 -21.61 23.10 12.54
CA SER A 247 -22.80 23.70 13.15
C SER A 247 -22.98 23.26 14.61
N GLY A 248 -23.52 24.15 15.43
CA GLY A 248 -24.00 23.84 16.76
C GLY A 248 -25.41 23.24 16.77
N GLY A 249 -25.82 22.73 17.94
CA GLY A 249 -27.16 22.21 18.16
C GLY A 249 -27.48 20.89 17.43
N CYS A 250 -28.74 20.50 17.50
CA CYS A 250 -29.22 19.20 17.00
C CYS A 250 -29.73 19.20 15.56
N ALA A 251 -30.07 20.36 14.99
CA ALA A 251 -30.82 20.44 13.74
C ALA A 251 -30.13 19.70 12.57
N ALA A 252 -28.81 19.89 12.41
CA ALA A 252 -28.06 19.30 11.31
C ALA A 252 -27.95 17.77 11.42
N VAL A 253 -27.66 17.26 12.62
CA VAL A 253 -27.52 15.81 12.84
C VAL A 253 -28.87 15.11 12.81
N GLN A 254 -29.91 15.67 13.44
CA GLN A 254 -31.25 15.07 13.45
C GLN A 254 -31.96 15.12 12.09
N HIS A 255 -31.55 16.03 11.20
CA HIS A 255 -31.99 15.96 9.81
C HIS A 255 -31.43 14.73 9.08
N ARG A 256 -30.25 14.25 9.47
CA ARG A 256 -29.61 13.05 8.88
C ARG A 256 -29.97 11.76 9.60
N GLU A 257 -30.09 11.81 10.92
CA GLU A 257 -30.43 10.70 11.80
C GLU A 257 -31.46 11.20 12.82
N PRO A 258 -32.77 11.12 12.51
CA PRO A 258 -33.85 11.65 13.35
C PRO A 258 -33.85 11.11 14.79
N ASP A 259 -33.35 9.89 15.00
CA ASP A 259 -33.26 9.26 16.31
C ASP A 259 -31.99 9.65 17.09
N PHE A 260 -31.21 10.62 16.59
CA PHE A 260 -30.00 11.06 17.27
C PHE A 260 -30.34 11.74 18.62
N PRO A 261 -29.71 11.34 19.74
CA PRO A 261 -30.07 11.81 21.06
C PRO A 261 -29.86 13.32 21.22
N THR A 262 -30.94 14.03 21.57
CA THR A 262 -30.88 15.48 21.85
C THR A 262 -29.87 15.82 22.95
N SER A 263 -29.69 14.93 23.94
CA SER A 263 -28.71 15.12 25.02
C SER A 263 -27.26 15.24 24.54
N LEU A 264 -26.92 14.68 23.38
CA LEU A 264 -25.57 14.72 22.82
C LEU A 264 -25.32 15.93 21.91
N CYS A 265 -26.38 16.62 21.47
CA CYS A 265 -26.26 17.74 20.52
C CYS A 265 -26.79 19.08 21.02
N ALA A 266 -27.63 19.11 22.07
CA ALA A 266 -28.34 20.32 22.48
C ALA A 266 -27.39 21.45 22.94
N SER A 267 -26.30 21.09 23.62
CA SER A 267 -25.33 22.05 24.16
C SER A 267 -24.16 22.35 23.20
N LEU A 268 -24.17 21.77 22.00
CA LEU A 268 -23.06 21.93 21.08
C LEU A 268 -23.03 23.35 20.52
N ALA A 269 -21.97 24.09 20.83
CA ALA A 269 -21.70 25.36 20.16
C ALA A 269 -21.24 25.11 18.70
N PRO A 270 -21.46 26.06 17.79
CA PRO A 270 -20.76 26.06 16.51
C PRO A 270 -19.24 26.05 16.71
N LEU A 271 -18.52 25.32 15.87
CA LEU A 271 -17.07 25.30 15.91
C LEU A 271 -16.51 26.62 15.38
N SER A 272 -15.55 27.18 16.11
CA SER A 272 -14.78 28.37 15.73
C SER A 272 -13.30 28.07 15.92
N PHE A 273 -12.52 28.15 14.84
CA PHE A 273 -11.07 27.92 14.83
C PHE A 273 -10.34 29.12 14.24
#